data_AF-A0A365NI23-F1
#
_entry.id   AF-A0A365NI23-F1
#
_cell.length_a   1.000
_cell.length_b   1.000
_cell.length_c   1.000
_cell.angle_alpha   90.00
_cell.angle_beta   90.00
_cell.angle_gamma   90.00
#
_symmetry.space_group_name_H-M   'P 1'
#
loop_
_entity.id
_entity.type
_entity.pdbx_description
1 polymer ?
#
loop_
_entity_poly.entity_id
_entity_poly.type
_entity_poly.pdbx_seq_one_letter_code
_entity_poly.pdbx_strand_id
1 'polypeptide(L)'
;MLCAVCMSIFQTYAKKGLHHKNYESIATAAKNGCRICHYLRSKLPSEDLKAIEYEAKWGNAWEFHWEIEFYEVGTGPSVDDHKARVFSDWGVEIQLQNLPASFRDAIMTCRRIGIPYIWIDSLCILQSGLGSHEDWLSHSEDMHLVYHNCALNISIDVSGNPHGGAFRSRDPTYLQDCYVWSPFYTPPKGSSESEHNIGDGSESSDIWNICSIFTADDFSWARVNLPLSSRAWVFQERLLSPRTLHFGSDRISWECDRSRNLTEYLPEGVNDDRWYGFDCLARNAFSVRQKGDIFTYYYDLVFPYMTRQLSHPDDDKLVAFAAVARRCISWFGSEYCAGIFRSTMPQGLLWEMSPVGRLGRSEVYRAPSWSWAVLDCRVRYDILDDEGTVLADVVDVTVEFVDPNNQFGQVKSASLTLTGPLVASDELILKDANDEEFVAEGRRGRKGYQDIKTVLGHTFGISSDTVEFWEDGERKAWLISQKNMYLLAILETSNEPRTYGLLVQKNDDGTFTRAGYWEAGPGFVAKHADLTRRFISETITIV
;
A
#
# COMPACT_ATOMS: atom_id res chain seq x y z
N MET A 1 -3.87 21.67 -13.81
CA MET A 1 -2.60 21.34 -14.49
C MET A 1 -1.83 22.61 -14.87
N LEU A 2 -0.52 22.51 -15.06
CA LEU A 2 0.36 23.56 -15.60
C LEU A 2 0.94 23.09 -16.94
N CYS A 3 1.12 23.98 -17.91
CA CYS A 3 1.84 23.62 -19.15
C CYS A 3 3.35 23.48 -18.87
N ALA A 4 4.09 22.81 -19.75
CA ALA A 4 5.54 22.60 -19.60
C ALA A 4 6.34 23.90 -19.36
N VAL A 5 5.89 25.00 -19.97
CA VAL A 5 6.48 26.34 -19.82
C VAL A 5 6.17 26.95 -18.44
N CYS A 6 4.99 26.71 -17.88
CA CYS A 6 4.68 27.13 -16.52
C CYS A 6 5.42 26.27 -15.49
N MET A 7 5.56 24.97 -15.76
CA MET A 7 6.32 24.08 -14.90
C MET A 7 7.82 24.41 -14.88
N SER A 8 8.39 24.87 -16.00
CA SER A 8 9.82 25.22 -16.06
C SER A 8 10.20 26.40 -15.14
N ILE A 9 9.26 27.28 -14.81
CA ILE A 9 9.45 28.34 -13.81
C ILE A 9 9.81 27.73 -12.44
N PHE A 10 9.23 26.58 -12.11
CA PHE A 10 9.41 25.90 -10.83
C PHE A 10 10.49 24.81 -10.85
N GLN A 11 10.87 24.35 -12.04
CA GLN A 11 11.86 23.28 -12.21
C GLN A 11 13.28 23.81 -12.45
N THR A 12 13.42 25.08 -12.84
CA THR A 12 14.73 25.69 -13.11
C THR A 12 15.14 26.61 -11.96
N TYR A 13 16.45 26.68 -11.65
CA TYR A 13 17.00 27.68 -10.72
C TYR A 13 17.01 29.10 -11.32
N ALA A 14 16.50 29.27 -12.55
CA ALA A 14 16.50 30.54 -13.24
C ALA A 14 15.41 31.45 -12.65
N LYS A 15 15.83 32.54 -12.02
CA LYS A 15 14.93 33.55 -11.46
C LYS A 15 14.28 34.45 -12.52
N LYS A 16 14.66 34.31 -13.78
CA LYS A 16 14.10 35.08 -14.90
C LYS A 16 14.18 34.25 -16.18
N GLY A 17 13.17 34.34 -17.03
CA GLY A 17 13.18 33.66 -18.32
C GLY A 17 11.99 33.98 -19.22
N LEU A 18 12.02 33.46 -20.45
CA LEU A 18 10.89 33.54 -21.36
C LEU A 18 9.76 32.60 -20.91
N HIS A 19 8.54 33.14 -20.86
CA HIS A 19 7.31 32.39 -20.63
C HIS A 19 6.72 31.96 -21.98
N HIS A 20 5.91 32.79 -22.64
CA HIS A 20 5.32 32.46 -23.95
C HIS A 20 5.71 33.45 -25.03
N LYS A 21 5.85 32.96 -26.27
CA LYS A 21 6.30 33.77 -27.43
C LYS A 21 5.26 34.77 -27.93
N ASN A 22 3.98 34.48 -27.72
CA ASN A 22 2.85 35.29 -28.16
C ASN A 22 1.57 34.91 -27.39
N TYR A 23 0.52 35.72 -27.55
CA TYR A 23 -0.79 35.50 -26.94
C TYR A 23 -1.45 34.17 -27.35
N GLU A 24 -1.31 33.74 -28.61
CA GLU A 24 -1.89 32.48 -29.12
C GLU A 24 -1.34 31.24 -28.38
N SER A 25 -0.06 31.26 -28.04
CA SER A 25 0.59 30.20 -27.26
C SER A 25 0.05 30.13 -25.82
N ILE A 26 -0.25 31.27 -25.21
CA ILE A 26 -0.88 31.36 -23.88
C ILE A 26 -2.34 30.86 -23.98
N ALA A 27 -3.07 31.29 -25.00
CA ALA A 27 -4.46 30.89 -25.21
C ALA A 27 -4.60 29.37 -25.43
N THR A 28 -3.66 28.77 -26.15
CA THR A 28 -3.58 27.32 -26.36
C THR A 28 -3.29 26.58 -25.06
N ALA A 29 -2.30 27.04 -24.29
CA ALA A 29 -1.98 26.44 -23.00
C ALA A 29 -3.14 26.56 -21.99
N ALA A 30 -3.84 27.71 -21.98
CA ALA A 30 -5.04 27.93 -21.17
C ALA A 30 -6.17 26.98 -21.55
N LYS A 31 -6.41 26.78 -22.86
CA LYS A 31 -7.43 25.84 -23.38
C LYS A 31 -7.10 24.39 -22.99
N ASN A 32 -5.81 24.05 -22.94
CA ASN A 32 -5.32 22.74 -22.52
C ASN A 32 -5.20 22.59 -20.98
N GLY A 33 -5.85 23.46 -20.20
CA GLY A 33 -5.99 23.30 -18.75
C GLY A 33 -4.88 23.91 -17.90
N CYS A 34 -4.00 24.74 -18.46
CA CYS A 34 -2.97 25.45 -17.70
C CYS A 34 -3.56 26.62 -16.88
N ARG A 35 -3.55 26.50 -15.55
CA ARG A 35 -4.16 27.52 -14.66
C ARG A 35 -3.48 28.89 -14.73
N ILE A 36 -2.14 28.95 -14.79
CA ILE A 36 -1.39 30.22 -14.93
C ILE A 36 -1.70 30.91 -16.26
N CYS A 37 -1.67 30.17 -17.37
CA CYS A 37 -1.98 30.73 -18.69
C CYS A 37 -3.45 31.16 -18.81
N HIS A 38 -4.38 30.44 -18.16
CA HIS A 38 -5.79 30.82 -18.10
C HIS A 38 -5.97 32.19 -17.42
N TYR A 39 -5.27 32.44 -16.32
CA TYR A 39 -5.27 33.73 -15.65
C TYR A 39 -4.64 34.83 -16.52
N LEU A 40 -3.44 34.61 -17.06
CA LEU A 40 -2.74 35.59 -17.90
C LEU A 40 -3.60 36.01 -19.10
N ARG A 41 -4.26 35.06 -19.75
CA ARG A 41 -5.19 35.34 -20.86
C ARG A 41 -6.31 36.31 -20.46
N SER A 42 -6.82 36.24 -19.23
CA SER A 42 -7.89 37.12 -18.74
C SER A 42 -7.42 38.55 -18.43
N LYS A 43 -6.10 38.77 -18.31
CA LYS A 43 -5.51 40.04 -17.85
C LYS A 43 -4.72 40.79 -18.91
N LEU A 44 -4.30 40.09 -19.96
CA LEU A 44 -3.49 40.65 -21.05
C LEU A 44 -4.39 41.21 -22.17
N PRO A 45 -4.10 42.40 -22.73
CA PRO A 45 -4.81 42.93 -23.89
C PRO A 45 -4.56 42.06 -25.14
N SER A 46 -5.55 41.93 -26.03
CA SER A 46 -5.51 40.95 -27.13
C SER A 46 -4.71 41.41 -28.38
N GLU A 47 -4.31 40.39 -29.14
CA GLU A 47 -3.76 40.31 -30.51
C GLU A 47 -2.35 40.84 -30.80
N ASP A 48 -1.89 41.97 -30.21
CA ASP A 48 -0.57 42.56 -30.52
C ASP A 48 0.50 42.38 -29.41
N LEU A 49 0.41 41.31 -28.62
CA LEU A 49 1.32 41.08 -27.49
C LEU A 49 2.66 40.47 -27.93
N LYS A 50 3.79 41.11 -27.59
CA LYS A 50 5.12 40.49 -27.77
C LYS A 50 5.31 39.33 -26.78
N ALA A 51 6.46 38.67 -26.91
CA ALA A 51 6.85 37.61 -25.98
C ALA A 51 6.79 38.09 -24.52
N ILE A 52 6.40 37.19 -23.62
CA ILE A 52 6.30 37.45 -22.18
C ILE A 52 7.50 36.84 -21.49
N GLU A 53 8.15 37.61 -20.62
CA GLU A 53 9.15 37.15 -19.66
C GLU A 53 8.50 37.01 -18.28
N TYR A 54 9.07 36.12 -17.48
CA TYR A 54 8.78 36.01 -16.05
C TYR A 54 10.01 36.38 -15.23
N GLU A 55 9.79 36.91 -14.04
CA GLU A 55 10.83 37.09 -13.02
C GLU A 55 10.30 36.64 -11.66
N ALA A 56 10.99 35.69 -11.04
CA ALA A 56 10.74 35.19 -9.71
C ALA A 56 11.66 35.91 -8.72
N LYS A 57 11.09 36.81 -7.93
CA LYS A 57 11.79 37.48 -6.84
C LYS A 57 11.29 36.97 -5.50
N TRP A 58 12.14 37.11 -4.50
CA TRP A 58 11.71 36.89 -3.12
C TRP A 58 10.90 38.12 -2.72
N GLY A 59 9.67 37.93 -2.25
CA GLY A 59 8.99 38.97 -1.47
C GLY A 59 9.94 39.40 -0.36
N ASN A 60 10.04 40.70 -0.11
CA ASN A 60 10.75 41.32 1.03
C ASN A 60 11.17 40.33 2.14
N ALA A 61 12.41 40.42 2.62
CA ALA A 61 13.14 39.41 3.44
C ALA A 61 12.41 38.84 4.69
N TRP A 62 11.25 39.37 5.04
CA TRP A 62 10.40 38.99 6.16
C TRP A 62 9.17 38.13 5.78
N GLU A 63 8.75 38.09 4.51
CA GLU A 63 7.48 37.44 4.09
C GLU A 63 7.67 36.05 3.44
N PHE A 64 8.90 35.60 3.19
CA PHE A 64 9.25 34.20 2.82
C PHE A 64 8.35 33.55 1.74
N HIS A 65 7.90 34.33 0.75
CA HIS A 65 7.15 33.87 -0.42
C HIS A 65 7.85 34.32 -1.73
N TRP A 66 7.63 33.57 -2.81
CA TRP A 66 8.12 33.95 -4.14
C TRP A 66 7.05 34.76 -4.86
N GLU A 67 7.41 35.95 -5.34
CA GLU A 67 6.61 36.73 -6.27
C GLU A 67 7.08 36.42 -7.70
N ILE A 68 6.16 35.96 -8.54
CA ILE A 68 6.42 35.72 -9.96
C ILE A 68 5.72 36.81 -10.75
N GLU A 69 6.50 37.70 -11.33
CA GLU A 69 6.04 38.80 -12.16
C GLU A 69 6.11 38.41 -13.63
N PHE A 70 5.10 38.77 -14.41
CA PHE A 70 5.06 38.55 -15.85
C PHE A 70 5.03 39.90 -16.57
N TYR A 71 5.89 40.09 -17.57
CA TYR A 71 5.98 41.34 -18.32
C TYR A 71 6.33 41.11 -19.79
N GLU A 72 6.03 42.10 -20.63
CA GLU A 72 6.35 42.04 -22.06
C GLU A 72 7.85 42.27 -22.28
N VAL A 73 8.46 41.50 -23.19
CA VAL A 73 9.89 41.60 -23.51
C VAL A 73 10.26 43.04 -23.89
N GLY A 74 11.27 43.57 -23.20
CA GLY A 74 11.78 44.94 -23.39
C GLY A 74 11.08 46.02 -22.57
N THR A 75 10.05 45.67 -21.78
CA THR A 75 9.41 46.64 -20.87
C THR A 75 10.07 46.68 -19.49
N GLY A 76 10.65 45.55 -19.03
CA GLY A 76 11.45 45.45 -17.81
C GLY A 76 10.75 45.87 -16.51
N PRO A 77 11.25 45.47 -15.33
CA PRO A 77 10.85 46.09 -14.08
C PRO A 77 11.51 47.48 -14.00
N SER A 78 10.77 48.56 -14.29
CA SER A 78 11.24 49.93 -14.06
C SER A 78 11.55 50.12 -12.57
N VAL A 79 12.75 50.61 -12.26
CA VAL A 79 13.22 50.89 -10.88
C VAL A 79 12.54 52.15 -10.30
N ASP A 80 11.90 52.97 -11.14
CA ASP A 80 11.21 54.17 -10.68
C ASP A 80 9.69 54.05 -10.83
N ASP A 81 9.05 54.40 -9.71
CA ASP A 81 7.66 54.42 -9.33
C ASP A 81 6.67 54.75 -10.47
N HIS A 82 5.89 53.75 -10.91
CA HIS A 82 4.44 53.81 -11.12
C HIS A 82 3.87 52.47 -11.61
N LYS A 83 3.25 51.74 -10.67
CA LYS A 83 2.32 50.61 -10.87
C LYS A 83 2.66 49.64 -12.02
N ALA A 84 3.66 48.78 -11.81
CA ALA A 84 3.48 47.42 -12.25
C ALA A 84 2.17 46.91 -11.61
N ARG A 85 1.24 46.38 -12.42
CA ARG A 85 0.11 45.62 -11.86
C ARG A 85 0.71 44.33 -11.29
N VAL A 86 1.21 44.41 -10.07
CA VAL A 86 1.53 43.24 -9.25
C VAL A 86 0.20 42.51 -9.10
N PHE A 87 0.04 41.40 -9.81
CA PHE A 87 -1.11 40.51 -9.62
C PHE A 87 -0.86 39.65 -8.37
N SER A 88 -0.61 40.30 -7.23
CA SER A 88 -0.47 39.71 -5.89
C SER A 88 -1.78 39.09 -5.37
N ASP A 89 -2.86 39.16 -6.14
CA ASP A 89 -4.20 38.72 -5.71
C ASP A 89 -4.41 37.20 -5.65
N TRP A 90 -3.39 36.37 -5.91
CA TRP A 90 -3.53 34.91 -5.98
C TRP A 90 -2.86 34.14 -4.85
N GLY A 91 -2.23 34.83 -3.91
CA GLY A 91 -1.91 34.26 -2.61
C GLY A 91 -2.83 34.86 -1.58
N VAL A 92 -3.83 34.11 -1.10
CA VAL A 92 -4.24 34.35 0.28
C VAL A 92 -3.01 33.99 1.09
N GLU A 93 -2.31 34.98 1.63
CA GLU A 93 -1.19 34.72 2.54
C GLU A 93 -1.73 33.91 3.71
N ILE A 94 -1.38 32.63 3.75
CA ILE A 94 -1.72 31.79 4.90
C ILE A 94 -0.64 32.04 5.94
N GLN A 95 -0.97 32.93 6.85
CA GLN A 95 -0.18 33.23 8.03
C GLN A 95 0.24 31.92 8.73
N LEU A 96 1.55 31.70 8.89
CA LEU A 96 2.10 30.44 9.39
C LEU A 96 1.48 30.04 10.74
N GLN A 97 1.25 31.01 11.63
CA GLN A 97 0.61 30.83 12.94
C GLN A 97 -0.81 30.28 12.87
N ASN A 98 -1.52 30.50 11.76
CA ASN A 98 -2.88 30.00 11.56
C ASN A 98 -2.92 28.55 11.07
N LEU A 99 -1.78 28.01 10.62
CA LEU A 99 -1.69 26.62 10.20
C LEU A 99 -1.60 25.68 11.41
N PRO A 100 -2.14 24.45 11.32
CA PRO A 100 -1.92 23.40 12.31
C PRO A 100 -0.44 23.15 12.61
N ALA A 101 -0.13 22.72 13.83
CA ALA A 101 1.26 22.57 14.29
C ALA A 101 2.10 21.67 13.39
N SER A 102 1.56 20.55 12.91
CA SER A 102 2.26 19.64 12.00
C SER A 102 2.62 20.31 10.68
N PHE A 103 1.76 21.19 10.15
CA PHE A 103 2.03 21.90 8.90
C PHE A 103 3.11 22.97 9.12
N ARG A 104 3.05 23.70 10.24
CA ARG A 104 4.09 24.67 10.60
C ARG A 104 5.44 23.98 10.74
N ASP A 105 5.50 22.85 11.44
CA ASP A 105 6.73 22.11 11.67
C ASP A 105 7.30 21.52 10.38
N ALA A 106 6.44 21.03 9.48
CA ALA A 106 6.84 20.59 8.14
C ALA A 106 7.40 21.75 7.30
N ILE A 107 6.74 22.90 7.28
CA ILE A 107 7.22 24.10 6.57
C ILE A 107 8.56 24.59 7.13
N MET A 108 8.69 24.64 8.46
CA MET A 108 9.95 25.01 9.11
C MET A 108 11.07 24.03 8.76
N THR A 109 10.77 22.73 8.72
CA THR A 109 11.71 21.68 8.33
C THR A 109 12.16 21.89 6.88
N CYS A 110 11.24 22.01 5.92
CA CYS A 110 11.52 22.29 4.52
C CYS A 110 12.42 23.53 4.35
N ARG A 111 12.08 24.63 5.01
CA ARG A 111 12.85 25.88 4.95
C ARG A 111 14.28 25.70 5.48
N ARG A 112 14.48 24.97 6.58
CA ARG A 112 15.80 24.72 7.17
C ARG A 112 16.70 23.86 6.29
N ILE A 113 16.13 22.91 5.56
CA ILE A 113 16.87 22.04 4.63
C ILE A 113 16.94 22.61 3.20
N GLY A 114 16.47 23.85 2.99
CA GLY A 114 16.56 24.54 1.69
C GLY A 114 15.56 24.05 0.63
N ILE A 115 14.46 23.41 1.02
CA ILE A 115 13.37 23.01 0.12
C ILE A 115 12.29 24.10 0.14
N PRO A 116 12.06 24.82 -0.99
CA PRO A 116 11.18 25.99 -1.01
C PRO A 116 9.69 25.65 -1.19
N TYR A 117 9.36 24.43 -1.64
CA TYR A 117 7.97 24.03 -1.94
C TYR A 117 7.56 22.82 -1.12
N ILE A 118 6.31 22.83 -0.66
CA ILE A 118 5.69 21.71 0.05
C ILE A 118 4.30 21.48 -0.54
N TRP A 119 3.94 20.21 -0.69
CA TRP A 119 2.60 19.79 -1.03
C TRP A 119 1.97 19.17 0.22
N ILE A 120 0.76 19.60 0.56
CA ILE A 120 -0.05 19.06 1.65
C ILE A 120 -1.45 18.88 1.09
N ASP A 121 -1.94 17.63 1.05
CA ASP A 121 -3.24 17.23 0.51
C ASP A 121 -4.39 18.17 0.90
N SER A 122 -4.52 18.46 2.19
CA SER A 122 -5.58 19.31 2.76
C SER A 122 -5.50 20.78 2.35
N LEU A 123 -4.36 21.23 1.83
CA LEU A 123 -4.16 22.59 1.28
C LEU A 123 -4.17 22.62 -0.24
N CYS A 124 -3.75 21.53 -0.89
CA CYS A 124 -3.54 21.47 -2.32
C CYS A 124 -4.71 20.85 -3.09
N ILE A 125 -5.61 20.13 -2.41
CA ILE A 125 -6.84 19.54 -2.95
C ILE A 125 -8.03 20.30 -2.38
N LEU A 126 -9.04 20.57 -3.20
CA LEU A 126 -10.29 21.20 -2.75
C LEU A 126 -11.04 20.28 -1.78
N GLN A 127 -11.13 20.70 -0.52
CA GLN A 127 -11.73 19.89 0.55
C GLN A 127 -13.26 19.91 0.56
N SER A 128 -13.89 20.92 -0.04
CA SER A 128 -15.35 21.06 -0.09
C SER A 128 -15.78 22.07 -1.15
N GLY A 129 -17.09 22.09 -1.45
CA GLY A 129 -17.69 22.99 -2.43
C GLY A 129 -17.81 22.39 -3.83
N LEU A 130 -18.33 23.19 -4.77
CA LEU A 130 -18.54 22.77 -6.15
C LEU A 130 -17.19 22.46 -6.82
N GLY A 131 -17.06 21.28 -7.42
CA GLY A 131 -15.82 20.83 -8.07
C GLY A 131 -14.85 20.07 -7.16
N SER A 132 -15.14 19.93 -5.86
CA SER A 132 -14.25 19.24 -4.92
C SER A 132 -14.12 17.73 -5.18
N HIS A 133 -15.21 17.09 -5.63
CA HIS A 133 -15.18 15.67 -5.96
C HIS A 133 -14.34 15.39 -7.21
N GLU A 134 -14.50 16.20 -8.26
CA GLU A 134 -13.73 16.09 -9.50
C GLU A 134 -12.24 16.41 -9.27
N ASP A 135 -11.94 17.41 -8.42
CA ASP A 135 -10.58 17.75 -8.03
C ASP A 135 -9.94 16.60 -7.22
N TRP A 136 -10.68 16.01 -6.27
CA TRP A 136 -10.23 14.83 -5.53
C TRP A 136 -10.00 13.61 -6.43
N LEU A 137 -10.90 13.33 -7.38
CA LEU A 137 -10.71 12.23 -8.34
C LEU A 137 -9.43 12.42 -9.15
N SER A 138 -9.21 13.62 -9.69
CA SER A 138 -8.00 13.93 -10.45
C SER A 138 -6.74 13.84 -9.58
N HIS A 139 -6.78 14.39 -8.35
CA HIS A 139 -5.61 14.44 -7.48
C HIS A 139 -5.29 13.08 -6.86
N SER A 140 -6.29 12.29 -6.45
CA SER A 140 -6.08 10.94 -5.92
C SER A 140 -5.44 10.02 -6.94
N GLU A 141 -5.78 10.19 -8.23
CA GLU A 141 -5.08 9.49 -9.31
C GLU A 141 -3.63 9.95 -9.43
N ASP A 142 -3.35 11.25 -9.37
CA ASP A 142 -2.01 11.84 -9.52
C ASP A 142 -1.12 11.79 -8.26
N MET A 143 -1.65 11.44 -7.10
CA MET A 143 -0.92 11.38 -5.82
C MET A 143 0.35 10.55 -5.93
N HIS A 144 0.31 9.47 -6.71
CA HIS A 144 1.49 8.65 -6.97
C HIS A 144 2.64 9.44 -7.60
N LEU A 145 2.36 10.39 -8.50
CA LEU A 145 3.38 11.24 -9.11
C LEU A 145 3.94 12.24 -8.10
N VAL A 146 3.11 12.75 -7.19
CA VAL A 146 3.53 13.69 -6.15
C VAL A 146 4.53 13.01 -5.22
N TYR A 147 4.17 11.86 -4.64
CA TYR A 147 5.05 11.13 -3.73
C TYR A 147 6.27 10.55 -4.46
N HIS A 148 6.09 9.98 -5.65
CA HIS A 148 7.21 9.39 -6.39
C HIS A 148 8.26 10.40 -6.84
N ASN A 149 7.83 11.61 -7.22
CA ASN A 149 8.74 12.66 -7.70
C ASN A 149 9.12 13.68 -6.61
N CYS A 150 8.74 13.46 -5.36
CA CYS A 150 9.11 14.37 -4.29
C CYS A 150 10.63 14.33 -4.02
N ALA A 151 11.21 15.47 -3.64
CA ALA A 151 12.58 15.52 -3.16
C ALA A 151 12.73 14.81 -1.80
N LEU A 152 11.73 14.99 -0.94
CA LEU A 152 11.64 14.44 0.40
C LEU A 152 10.17 14.38 0.83
N ASN A 153 9.75 13.25 1.39
CA ASN A 153 8.51 13.15 2.14
C ASN A 153 8.77 13.39 3.63
N ILE A 154 7.90 14.16 4.31
CA ILE A 154 8.00 14.42 5.74
C ILE A 154 6.86 13.67 6.44
N SER A 155 7.22 12.68 7.24
CA SER A 155 6.28 11.85 7.98
C SER A 155 6.29 12.26 9.45
N ILE A 156 5.16 12.76 9.96
CA ILE A 156 5.03 13.16 11.36
C ILE A 156 4.34 12.03 12.13
N ASP A 157 5.08 10.93 12.30
CA ASP A 157 4.55 9.65 12.76
C ASP A 157 3.89 9.73 14.15
N VAL A 158 4.48 10.52 15.05
CA VAL A 158 4.01 10.71 16.43
C VAL A 158 2.63 11.38 16.53
N SER A 159 2.18 12.08 15.50
CA SER A 159 0.95 12.88 15.57
C SER A 159 -0.22 12.18 14.89
N GLY A 160 -1.27 11.87 15.67
CA GLY A 160 -2.52 11.31 15.13
C GLY A 160 -3.40 12.32 14.39
N ASN A 161 -3.08 13.62 14.44
CA ASN A 161 -3.80 14.67 13.71
C ASN A 161 -2.88 15.87 13.40
N PRO A 162 -3.30 16.79 12.51
CA PRO A 162 -2.48 17.94 12.10
C PRO A 162 -2.09 18.93 13.21
N HIS A 163 -2.73 18.88 14.39
CA HIS A 163 -2.46 19.80 15.49
C HIS A 163 -1.40 19.29 16.46
N GLY A 164 -0.96 18.04 16.33
CA GLY A 164 0.02 17.44 17.23
C GLY A 164 1.45 17.98 17.06
N GLY A 165 1.85 18.40 15.87
CA GLY A 165 3.22 18.88 15.60
C GLY A 165 4.25 17.76 15.51
N ALA A 166 5.42 18.06 14.96
CA ALA A 166 6.55 17.14 14.83
C ALA A 166 7.54 17.23 15.98
N PHE A 167 7.68 18.41 16.58
CA PHE A 167 8.70 18.63 17.60
C PHE A 167 8.22 18.17 18.98
N ARG A 168 8.97 17.24 19.56
CA ARG A 168 8.71 16.67 20.89
C ARG A 168 9.83 17.05 21.85
N SER A 169 9.46 17.31 23.10
CA SER A 169 10.45 17.33 24.19
C SER A 169 10.87 15.91 24.45
N ARG A 170 12.17 15.67 24.47
CA ARG A 170 12.77 14.36 24.69
C ARG A 170 13.96 14.48 25.62
N ASP A 171 14.22 13.42 26.37
CA ASP A 171 15.44 13.30 27.15
C ASP A 171 16.51 12.60 26.28
N PRO A 172 17.63 13.28 25.95
CA PRO A 172 18.67 12.73 25.09
C PRO A 172 19.39 11.52 25.72
N THR A 173 19.22 11.26 27.03
CA THR A 173 19.80 10.07 27.68
C THR A 173 19.20 8.76 27.17
N TYR A 174 17.96 8.78 26.65
CA TYR A 174 17.34 7.62 25.99
C TYR A 174 17.94 7.30 24.61
N LEU A 175 18.79 8.19 24.08
CA LEU A 175 19.52 8.00 22.82
C LEU A 175 20.98 7.59 23.08
N GLN A 176 21.31 7.08 24.26
CA GLN A 176 22.63 6.57 24.59
C GLN A 176 22.60 5.05 24.72
N ASP A 177 23.65 4.40 24.22
CA ASP A 177 23.83 2.96 24.40
C ASP A 177 23.88 2.66 25.91
N CYS A 178 22.94 1.86 26.39
CA CYS A 178 23.02 1.30 27.73
C CYS A 178 23.54 -0.13 27.64
N TYR A 179 24.76 -0.32 28.12
CA TYR A 179 25.42 -1.61 28.19
C TYR A 179 25.40 -2.12 29.61
N VAL A 180 24.83 -3.31 29.83
CA VAL A 180 24.82 -3.97 31.13
C VAL A 180 25.74 -5.16 31.08
N TRP A 181 26.54 -5.29 32.14
CA TRP A 181 27.36 -6.46 32.35
C TRP A 181 26.49 -7.64 32.79
N SER A 182 26.43 -8.71 31.99
CA SER A 182 25.67 -9.92 32.32
C SER A 182 26.62 -11.07 32.71
N PRO A 183 26.59 -11.57 33.96
CA PRO A 183 27.44 -12.67 34.39
C PRO A 183 27.06 -14.05 33.81
N PHE A 184 25.98 -14.15 33.02
CA PHE A 184 25.31 -15.43 32.75
C PHE A 184 25.59 -16.05 31.38
N TYR A 185 26.48 -15.48 30.56
CA TYR A 185 26.79 -16.02 29.23
C TYR A 185 28.14 -16.72 29.21
N THR A 186 28.16 -18.02 28.89
CA THR A 186 29.39 -18.77 28.59
C THR A 186 29.40 -19.01 27.09
N PRO A 187 30.35 -18.47 26.31
CA PRO A 187 30.35 -18.64 24.86
C PRO A 187 30.51 -20.13 24.49
N PRO A 188 29.83 -20.62 23.43
CA PRO A 188 30.04 -21.98 22.94
C PRO A 188 31.49 -22.14 22.48
N LYS A 189 32.17 -23.19 22.95
CA LYS A 189 33.53 -23.49 22.50
C LYS A 189 33.52 -23.92 21.03
N GLY A 190 33.88 -23.00 20.14
CA GLY A 190 34.41 -23.35 18.82
C GLY A 190 33.74 -22.66 17.64
N SER A 191 34.26 -21.49 17.28
CA SER A 191 34.33 -21.06 15.88
C SER A 191 35.41 -19.99 15.75
N SER A 192 36.55 -20.39 15.20
CA SER A 192 37.58 -19.46 14.76
C SER A 192 37.11 -18.82 13.44
N GLU A 193 36.60 -17.59 13.46
CA GLU A 193 36.69 -16.67 12.32
C GLU A 193 36.34 -15.22 12.73
N SER A 194 37.31 -14.33 12.43
CA SER A 194 37.36 -12.85 12.39
C SER A 194 36.23 -11.98 12.96
N GLU A 195 36.58 -11.32 14.07
CA GLU A 195 36.51 -9.88 14.39
C GLU A 195 35.65 -8.91 13.55
N HIS A 196 34.80 -8.16 14.27
CA HIS A 196 34.13 -6.88 13.93
C HIS A 196 32.70 -6.89 13.34
N ASN A 197 31.76 -7.60 13.97
CA ASN A 197 30.35 -7.20 13.96
C ASN A 197 29.82 -7.16 15.39
N ILE A 198 29.53 -5.96 15.91
CA ILE A 198 28.66 -5.83 17.09
C ILE A 198 27.24 -5.92 16.53
N GLY A 199 26.82 -7.16 16.26
CA GLY A 199 25.46 -7.51 15.92
C GLY A 199 24.63 -7.68 17.19
N ASP A 200 23.54 -6.95 17.24
CA ASP A 200 22.31 -7.17 17.98
C ASP A 200 22.11 -8.65 18.40
N GLY A 201 22.43 -8.94 19.66
CA GLY A 201 21.86 -10.04 20.45
C GLY A 201 22.19 -11.49 20.06
N SER A 202 22.83 -11.78 18.93
CA SER A 202 23.12 -13.17 18.53
C SER A 202 24.58 -13.52 18.24
N GLU A 203 25.50 -12.56 18.19
CA GLU A 203 26.93 -12.87 18.03
C GLU A 203 27.71 -12.48 19.27
N SER A 204 28.17 -13.52 19.98
CA SER A 204 29.12 -13.42 21.07
C SER A 204 30.39 -12.76 20.56
N SER A 205 30.66 -11.52 20.99
CA SER A 205 32.04 -11.12 21.16
C SER A 205 32.61 -12.06 22.23
N ASP A 206 33.55 -12.94 21.85
CA ASP A 206 34.26 -13.86 22.74
C ASP A 206 35.02 -13.16 23.90
N ILE A 207 34.96 -11.83 23.97
CA ILE A 207 35.80 -11.01 24.82
C ILE A 207 34.98 -10.22 25.87
N TRP A 208 33.65 -10.04 25.71
CA TRP A 208 32.90 -9.16 26.61
C TRP A 208 31.51 -9.67 26.99
N ASN A 209 31.28 -9.82 28.30
CA ASN A 209 29.98 -10.06 28.96
C ASN A 209 29.06 -8.82 28.93
N ILE A 210 28.98 -8.13 27.80
CA ILE A 210 28.24 -6.87 27.64
C ILE A 210 26.97 -7.15 26.83
N CYS A 211 25.81 -6.82 27.39
CA CYS A 211 24.51 -6.89 26.72
C CYS A 211 23.96 -5.47 26.52
N SER A 212 23.55 -5.12 25.31
CA SER A 212 22.83 -3.87 25.03
C SER A 212 21.37 -3.98 25.50
N ILE A 213 20.88 -3.01 26.28
CA ILE A 213 19.48 -3.00 26.74
C ILE A 213 18.53 -2.56 25.61
N PHE A 214 19.00 -1.72 24.68
CA PHE A 214 18.25 -1.34 23.48
C PHE A 214 18.72 -2.20 22.32
N THR A 215 17.79 -2.89 21.65
CA THR A 215 18.10 -3.79 20.54
C THR A 215 17.75 -3.14 19.19
N ALA A 216 18.31 -3.66 18.10
CA ALA A 216 17.87 -3.31 16.75
C ALA A 216 16.39 -3.67 16.51
N ASP A 217 15.83 -4.63 17.26
CA ASP A 217 14.40 -4.92 17.23
C ASP A 217 13.58 -3.73 17.73
N ASP A 218 13.96 -3.09 18.84
CA ASP A 218 13.28 -1.88 19.33
C ASP A 218 13.22 -0.78 18.26
N PHE A 219 14.24 -0.70 17.40
CA PHE A 219 14.28 0.21 16.26
C PHE A 219 13.28 -0.15 15.16
N SER A 220 13.18 -1.43 14.79
CA SER A 220 12.27 -1.89 13.74
C SER A 220 10.79 -1.69 14.09
N TRP A 221 10.46 -1.78 15.40
CA TRP A 221 9.09 -1.65 15.92
C TRP A 221 8.73 -0.24 16.37
N ALA A 222 9.70 0.68 16.52
CA ALA A 222 9.48 2.04 17.01
C ALA A 222 8.42 2.82 16.22
N ARG A 223 8.23 2.52 14.92
CA ARG A 223 7.23 3.17 14.07
C ARG A 223 5.89 2.43 14.01
N VAL A 224 5.87 1.13 14.28
CA VAL A 224 4.70 0.27 14.02
C VAL A 224 3.49 0.70 14.85
N ASN A 225 3.73 1.17 16.07
CA ASN A 225 2.68 1.62 16.98
C ASN A 225 2.42 3.13 16.92
N LEU A 226 3.07 3.86 16.01
CA LEU A 226 2.86 5.30 15.90
C LEU A 226 1.54 5.61 15.17
N PRO A 227 0.83 6.68 15.57
CA PRO A 227 -0.50 7.00 15.03
C PRO A 227 -0.60 7.05 13.50
N LEU A 228 0.44 7.51 12.81
CA LEU A 228 0.40 7.64 11.35
C LEU A 228 0.48 6.28 10.63
N SER A 229 1.18 5.30 11.20
CA SER A 229 1.40 3.97 10.62
C SER A 229 0.11 3.15 10.49
N SER A 230 -0.91 3.47 11.29
CA SER A 230 -2.22 2.81 11.20
C SER A 230 -3.08 3.33 10.06
N ARG A 231 -2.73 4.42 9.36
CA ARG A 231 -3.55 4.97 8.26
C ARG A 231 -3.21 4.28 6.94
N ALA A 232 -4.24 3.86 6.21
CA ALA A 232 -4.07 3.11 4.96
C ALA A 232 -3.47 3.97 3.84
N TRP A 233 -3.91 5.22 3.70
CA TRP A 233 -3.36 6.17 2.72
C TRP A 233 -1.85 6.34 2.87
N VAL A 234 -1.34 6.41 4.11
CA VAL A 234 0.11 6.53 4.41
C VAL A 234 0.94 5.38 3.83
N PHE A 235 0.33 4.22 3.56
CA PHE A 235 1.03 3.08 2.97
C PHE A 235 1.65 3.43 1.61
N GLN A 236 0.84 3.96 0.69
CA GLN A 236 1.34 4.35 -0.62
C GLN A 236 2.24 5.58 -0.54
N GLU A 237 1.92 6.56 0.33
CA GLU A 237 2.71 7.78 0.51
C GLU A 237 4.15 7.45 0.89
N ARG A 238 4.31 6.52 1.83
CA ARG A 238 5.62 6.07 2.30
C ARG A 238 6.35 5.25 1.24
N LEU A 239 5.70 4.23 0.65
CA LEU A 239 6.35 3.31 -0.29
C LEU A 239 6.81 4.01 -1.57
N LEU A 240 6.04 4.97 -2.08
CA LEU A 240 6.36 5.67 -3.32
C LEU A 240 7.45 6.71 -3.16
N SER A 241 7.59 7.27 -1.95
CA SER A 241 8.51 8.37 -1.68
C SER A 241 9.96 7.90 -1.74
N PRO A 242 10.82 8.49 -2.60
CA PRO A 242 12.22 8.07 -2.71
C PRO A 242 13.01 8.22 -1.41
N ARG A 243 12.59 9.16 -0.57
CA ARG A 243 13.16 9.50 0.74
C ARG A 243 12.06 9.94 1.68
N THR A 244 12.10 9.49 2.92
CA THR A 244 11.16 9.89 3.96
C THR A 244 11.91 10.27 5.23
N LEU A 245 11.65 11.47 5.75
CA LEU A 245 12.10 11.92 7.06
C LEU A 245 10.98 11.73 8.07
N HIS A 246 11.20 10.85 9.03
CA HIS A 246 10.22 10.46 10.03
C HIS A 246 10.48 11.17 11.35
N PHE A 247 9.44 11.81 11.88
CA PHE A 247 9.41 12.37 13.23
C PHE A 247 8.63 11.44 14.16
N GLY A 248 9.37 10.63 14.91
CA GLY A 248 8.85 9.74 15.94
C GLY A 248 8.58 10.45 17.27
N SER A 249 8.24 9.67 18.29
CA SER A 249 7.99 10.18 19.65
C SER A 249 9.24 10.73 20.33
N ASP A 250 10.35 10.05 20.13
CA ASP A 250 11.63 10.32 20.79
C ASP A 250 12.78 10.57 19.80
N ARG A 251 12.63 10.17 18.53
CA ARG A 251 13.71 10.21 17.55
C ARG A 251 13.29 10.65 16.16
N ILE A 252 14.29 11.05 15.37
CA ILE A 252 14.15 11.27 13.94
C ILE A 252 14.79 10.10 13.21
N SER A 253 14.09 9.55 12.22
CA SER A 253 14.60 8.49 11.35
C SER A 253 14.56 8.90 9.87
N TRP A 254 15.54 8.42 9.12
CA TRP A 254 15.65 8.63 7.69
C TRP A 254 15.48 7.31 6.96
N GLU A 255 14.60 7.31 5.98
CA GLU A 255 14.35 6.18 5.11
C GLU A 255 14.61 6.57 3.65
N CYS A 256 15.30 5.73 2.88
CA CYS A 256 15.63 6.01 1.49
C CYS A 256 15.82 4.72 0.70
N ASP A 257 15.41 4.69 -0.58
CA ASP A 257 15.41 3.49 -1.43
C ASP A 257 16.79 2.88 -1.71
N ARG A 258 17.86 3.63 -1.46
CA ARG A 258 19.25 3.23 -1.75
C ARG A 258 20.14 3.15 -0.53
N SER A 259 19.58 3.31 0.68
CA SER A 259 20.35 3.29 1.91
C SER A 259 19.59 2.53 2.99
N ARG A 260 20.33 2.05 3.99
CA ARG A 260 19.76 1.51 5.23
C ARG A 260 18.81 2.53 5.86
N ASN A 261 17.83 2.03 6.63
CA ASN A 261 17.10 2.87 7.55
C ASN A 261 18.10 3.47 8.56
N LEU A 262 18.19 4.79 8.61
CA LEU A 262 19.08 5.51 9.53
C LEU A 262 18.25 6.14 10.63
N THR A 263 18.85 6.36 11.78
CA THR A 263 18.30 7.26 12.81
C THR A 263 19.37 8.22 13.27
N GLU A 264 18.96 9.25 14.01
CA GLU A 264 19.91 10.09 14.75
C GLU A 264 20.83 9.30 15.69
N TYR A 265 20.38 8.13 16.16
CA TYR A 265 21.11 7.25 17.06
C TYR A 265 22.01 6.25 16.32
N LEU A 266 21.52 5.70 15.20
CA LEU A 266 22.26 4.80 14.31
C LEU A 266 22.48 5.47 12.96
N PRO A 267 23.45 6.39 12.84
CA PRO A 267 23.69 7.15 11.61
C PRO A 267 24.28 6.29 10.48
N GLU A 268 24.85 5.13 10.80
CA GLU A 268 25.40 4.16 9.84
C GLU A 268 24.37 3.08 9.42
N GLY A 269 23.19 3.09 10.05
CA GLY A 269 22.14 2.10 9.86
C GLY A 269 22.48 0.73 10.49
N VAL A 270 21.58 -0.23 10.33
CA VAL A 270 21.77 -1.62 10.78
C VAL A 270 22.21 -2.49 9.60
N ASN A 271 23.13 -3.44 9.85
CA ASN A 271 23.74 -4.28 8.80
C ASN A 271 22.78 -5.31 8.20
N ASP A 272 21.69 -5.67 8.88
CA ASP A 272 20.80 -6.75 8.44
C ASP A 272 19.44 -6.23 7.97
N ASP A 273 19.24 -6.21 6.66
CA ASP A 273 17.95 -5.91 6.03
C ASP A 273 16.95 -7.08 6.15
N ARG A 274 17.30 -8.17 6.88
CA ARG A 274 16.47 -9.37 7.10
C ARG A 274 15.47 -9.28 8.26
N TRP A 275 15.37 -8.14 8.94
CA TRP A 275 14.54 -8.05 10.15
C TRP A 275 13.04 -7.93 9.86
N TYR A 276 12.28 -8.74 10.59
CA TYR A 276 10.82 -8.94 10.58
C TYR A 276 9.99 -7.74 11.06
N GLY A 277 10.45 -6.52 10.83
CA GLY A 277 9.69 -5.30 11.08
C GLY A 277 8.73 -5.04 9.92
N PHE A 278 7.43 -5.08 10.22
CA PHE A 278 6.29 -4.87 9.31
C PHE A 278 6.48 -3.73 8.28
N ASP A 279 7.20 -2.67 8.66
CA ASP A 279 7.40 -1.49 7.83
C ASP A 279 8.65 -1.55 6.94
N CYS A 280 9.76 -2.18 7.35
CA CYS A 280 10.99 -2.25 6.54
C CYS A 280 10.86 -3.27 5.39
N LEU A 281 10.14 -4.37 5.63
CA LEU A 281 9.89 -5.43 4.65
C LEU A 281 9.11 -4.91 3.43
N ALA A 282 8.07 -4.10 3.64
CA ALA A 282 7.26 -3.58 2.54
C ALA A 282 8.06 -2.68 1.60
N ARG A 283 8.99 -1.86 2.13
CA ARG A 283 9.85 -1.01 1.29
C ARG A 283 10.97 -1.79 0.62
N ASN A 284 11.57 -2.78 1.29
CA ASN A 284 12.52 -3.69 0.66
C ASN A 284 11.84 -4.48 -0.47
N ALA A 285 10.65 -5.04 -0.24
CA ALA A 285 9.83 -5.68 -1.28
C ALA A 285 9.51 -4.73 -2.45
N PHE A 286 9.22 -3.46 -2.16
CA PHE A 286 8.90 -2.44 -3.17
C PHE A 286 10.11 -1.91 -3.96
N SER A 287 11.30 -1.90 -3.35
CA SER A 287 12.54 -1.34 -3.90
C SER A 287 13.47 -2.40 -4.50
N VAL A 288 13.36 -3.67 -4.13
CA VAL A 288 14.17 -4.76 -4.68
C VAL A 288 13.70 -5.09 -6.10
N ARG A 289 14.45 -4.58 -7.08
CA ARG A 289 14.48 -5.16 -8.43
C ARG A 289 15.32 -6.45 -8.37
N GLN A 290 14.70 -7.56 -8.76
CA GLN A 290 15.32 -8.84 -9.12
C GLN A 290 15.94 -9.66 -7.97
N LYS A 291 15.12 -10.48 -7.33
CA LYS A 291 15.27 -11.95 -7.14
C LYS A 291 14.17 -12.46 -6.17
N GLY A 292 13.50 -13.55 -6.53
CA GLY A 292 12.45 -14.19 -5.73
C GLY A 292 11.09 -14.27 -6.45
N ASP A 293 10.10 -14.87 -5.78
CA ASP A 293 8.74 -14.98 -6.29
C ASP A 293 7.98 -13.66 -6.15
N ILE A 294 7.77 -13.01 -7.30
CA ILE A 294 7.05 -11.73 -7.42
C ILE A 294 5.62 -11.86 -6.87
N PHE A 295 5.00 -13.02 -7.04
CA PHE A 295 3.64 -13.25 -6.57
C PHE A 295 3.55 -13.12 -5.05
N THR A 296 4.41 -13.82 -4.30
CA THR A 296 4.53 -13.71 -2.85
C THR A 296 4.80 -12.27 -2.42
N TYR A 297 5.70 -11.56 -3.11
CA TYR A 297 5.97 -10.15 -2.82
C TYR A 297 4.74 -9.24 -2.92
N TYR A 298 3.83 -9.48 -3.87
CA TYR A 298 2.60 -8.69 -3.95
C TYR A 298 1.72 -8.89 -2.71
N TYR A 299 1.56 -10.13 -2.25
CA TYR A 299 0.77 -10.42 -1.06
C TYR A 299 1.45 -9.98 0.24
N ASP A 300 2.79 -9.92 0.27
CA ASP A 300 3.56 -9.28 1.34
C ASP A 300 3.33 -7.76 1.41
N LEU A 301 2.82 -7.12 0.34
CA LEU A 301 2.34 -5.73 0.36
C LEU A 301 0.87 -5.63 0.75
N VAL A 302 0.03 -6.57 0.29
CA VAL A 302 -1.41 -6.60 0.64
C VAL A 302 -1.61 -6.86 2.14
N PHE A 303 -0.89 -7.83 2.70
CA PHE A 303 -1.00 -8.21 4.12
C PHE A 303 -0.86 -7.00 5.07
N PRO A 304 0.20 -6.17 4.98
CA PRO A 304 0.35 -5.02 5.86
C PRO A 304 -0.55 -3.84 5.52
N TYR A 305 -1.05 -3.75 4.29
CA TYR A 305 -2.06 -2.76 3.94
C TYR A 305 -3.40 -3.06 4.63
N MET A 306 -3.80 -4.33 4.68
CA MET A 306 -5.10 -4.77 5.21
C MET A 306 -5.28 -4.55 6.71
N THR A 307 -4.21 -4.28 7.46
CA THR A 307 -4.29 -3.93 8.90
C THR A 307 -4.57 -2.47 9.15
N ARG A 308 -4.53 -1.64 8.10
CA ARG A 308 -4.60 -0.19 8.23
C ARG A 308 -6.05 0.29 8.15
N GLN A 309 -6.28 1.43 8.77
CA GLN A 309 -7.58 2.06 8.94
C GLN A 309 -7.81 3.06 7.81
N LEU A 310 -9.04 3.07 7.31
CA LEU A 310 -9.57 4.01 6.34
C LEU A 310 -10.70 4.81 6.98
N SER A 311 -10.79 6.10 6.63
CA SER A 311 -11.93 6.93 7.01
C SER A 311 -13.19 6.53 6.24
N HIS A 312 -13.02 6.18 4.95
CA HIS A 312 -14.08 5.74 4.04
C HIS A 312 -13.72 4.36 3.45
N PRO A 313 -13.79 3.28 4.24
CA PRO A 313 -13.34 1.96 3.79
C PRO A 313 -14.10 1.42 2.58
N ASP A 314 -15.36 1.81 2.36
CA ASP A 314 -16.15 1.35 1.21
C ASP A 314 -15.71 2.02 -0.11
N ASP A 315 -15.20 3.24 -0.02
CA ASP A 315 -14.79 4.04 -1.18
C ASP A 315 -13.29 3.93 -1.46
N ASP A 316 -12.46 3.84 -0.42
CA ASP A 316 -11.02 4.04 -0.53
C ASP A 316 -10.21 2.73 -0.51
N LYS A 317 -10.81 1.55 -0.28
CA LYS A 317 -10.06 0.30 -0.06
C LYS A 317 -9.11 -0.06 -1.20
N LEU A 318 -9.54 0.11 -2.45
CA LEU A 318 -8.67 -0.11 -3.61
C LEU A 318 -7.87 1.15 -3.95
N VAL A 319 -8.48 2.32 -3.83
CA VAL A 319 -7.88 3.61 -4.18
C VAL A 319 -6.62 3.90 -3.35
N ALA A 320 -6.65 3.64 -2.04
CA ALA A 320 -5.51 3.87 -1.17
C ALA A 320 -4.34 2.89 -1.40
N PHE A 321 -4.56 1.80 -2.15
CA PHE A 321 -3.53 0.86 -2.59
C PHE A 321 -3.15 1.04 -4.08
N ALA A 322 -3.91 1.84 -4.83
CA ALA A 322 -3.87 1.93 -6.29
C ALA A 322 -2.47 2.19 -6.85
N ALA A 323 -1.72 3.10 -6.22
CA ALA A 323 -0.38 3.45 -6.69
C ALA A 323 0.66 2.34 -6.46
N VAL A 324 0.48 1.55 -5.39
CA VAL A 324 1.31 0.36 -5.14
C VAL A 324 1.05 -0.68 -6.22
N ALA A 325 -0.23 -0.97 -6.50
CA ALA A 325 -0.64 -1.85 -7.59
C ALA A 325 -0.13 -1.34 -8.96
N ARG A 326 -0.20 -0.03 -9.23
CA ARG A 326 0.29 0.58 -10.47
C ARG A 326 1.76 0.31 -10.73
N ARG A 327 2.61 0.30 -9.69
CA ARG A 327 4.04 -0.06 -9.85
C ARG A 327 4.23 -1.55 -10.13
N CYS A 328 3.39 -2.39 -9.54
CA CYS A 328 3.42 -3.84 -9.73
C CYS A 328 3.03 -4.27 -11.16
N ILE A 329 2.45 -3.38 -11.98
CA ILE A 329 2.20 -3.64 -13.42
C ILE A 329 3.47 -4.12 -14.12
N SER A 330 4.62 -3.53 -13.81
CA SER A 330 5.89 -3.90 -14.44
C SER A 330 6.30 -5.35 -14.16
N TRP A 331 5.68 -5.99 -13.17
CA TRP A 331 5.95 -7.37 -12.79
C TRP A 331 4.92 -8.35 -13.35
N PHE A 332 3.63 -7.98 -13.35
CA PHE A 332 2.53 -8.88 -13.68
C PHE A 332 1.84 -8.58 -15.01
N GLY A 333 2.18 -7.47 -15.67
CA GLY A 333 1.44 -6.96 -16.83
C GLY A 333 0.34 -5.97 -16.44
N SER A 334 -0.43 -5.53 -17.43
CA SER A 334 -1.29 -4.33 -17.31
C SER A 334 -2.69 -4.57 -16.73
N GLU A 335 -3.16 -5.81 -16.66
CA GLU A 335 -4.55 -6.12 -16.28
C GLU A 335 -4.70 -6.32 -14.77
N TYR A 336 -5.09 -5.25 -14.08
CA TYR A 336 -5.43 -5.27 -12.66
C TYR A 336 -6.94 -5.37 -12.46
N CYS A 337 -7.38 -6.46 -11.85
CA CYS A 337 -8.78 -6.80 -11.68
C CYS A 337 -9.14 -6.69 -10.19
N ALA A 338 -9.64 -5.51 -9.78
CA ALA A 338 -10.22 -5.27 -8.46
C ALA A 338 -9.39 -5.82 -7.28
N GLY A 339 -8.05 -5.73 -7.31
CA GLY A 339 -7.19 -6.29 -6.26
C GLY A 339 -6.22 -7.38 -6.73
N ILE A 340 -6.49 -8.06 -7.84
CA ILE A 340 -5.71 -9.22 -8.30
C ILE A 340 -5.27 -9.00 -9.76
N PHE A 341 -4.04 -9.37 -10.12
CA PHE A 341 -3.58 -9.32 -11.50
C PHE A 341 -4.05 -10.52 -12.32
N ARG A 342 -4.55 -10.29 -13.54
CA ARG A 342 -5.08 -11.37 -14.39
C ARG A 342 -4.08 -12.48 -14.68
N SER A 343 -2.80 -12.12 -14.85
CA SER A 343 -1.70 -13.05 -15.14
C SER A 343 -1.42 -14.07 -14.05
N THR A 344 -1.82 -13.77 -12.81
CA THR A 344 -1.63 -14.64 -11.65
C THR A 344 -2.94 -14.95 -10.95
N MET A 345 -4.06 -14.73 -11.64
CA MET A 345 -5.39 -14.78 -11.04
C MET A 345 -5.70 -16.13 -10.36
N PRO A 346 -5.43 -17.32 -10.94
CA PRO A 346 -5.69 -18.59 -10.25
C PRO A 346 -5.04 -18.64 -8.87
N GLN A 347 -3.73 -18.39 -8.79
CA GLN A 347 -3.00 -18.31 -7.52
C GLN A 347 -3.51 -17.16 -6.66
N GLY A 348 -3.82 -16.01 -7.27
CA GLY A 348 -4.31 -14.81 -6.62
C GLY A 348 -5.65 -15.00 -5.92
N LEU A 349 -6.44 -15.99 -6.31
CA LEU A 349 -7.67 -16.35 -5.62
C LEU A 349 -7.41 -17.08 -4.30
N LEU A 350 -6.21 -17.62 -4.06
CA LEU A 350 -5.94 -18.50 -2.93
C LEU A 350 -5.51 -17.77 -1.64
N TRP A 351 -5.79 -16.47 -1.53
CA TRP A 351 -5.68 -15.76 -0.25
C TRP A 351 -6.66 -16.38 0.77
N GLU A 352 -6.34 -16.36 2.06
CA GLU A 352 -7.20 -16.82 3.14
C GLU A 352 -7.40 -15.74 4.20
N MET A 353 -8.57 -15.75 4.86
CA MET A 353 -8.81 -14.89 6.01
C MET A 353 -7.84 -15.22 7.17
N SER A 354 -7.31 -14.19 7.82
CA SER A 354 -6.61 -14.35 9.08
C SER A 354 -7.60 -14.38 10.24
N PRO A 355 -7.49 -15.35 11.18
CA PRO A 355 -8.37 -15.44 12.36
C PRO A 355 -8.10 -14.33 13.40
N VAL A 356 -7.11 -13.46 13.14
CA VAL A 356 -6.65 -12.42 14.07
C VAL A 356 -7.16 -11.05 13.61
N GLY A 357 -8.05 -10.44 14.39
CA GLY A 357 -8.51 -9.07 14.20
C GLY A 357 -10.04 -8.94 14.15
N ARG A 358 -10.52 -7.76 13.72
CA ARG A 358 -11.93 -7.56 13.41
C ARG A 358 -12.25 -8.37 12.15
N LEU A 359 -13.17 -9.31 12.27
CA LEU A 359 -13.58 -10.22 11.22
C LEU A 359 -14.85 -9.65 10.56
N GLY A 360 -14.91 -9.57 9.23
CA GLY A 360 -16.10 -9.12 8.52
C GLY A 360 -15.90 -8.78 7.05
N ARG A 361 -16.95 -9.01 6.26
CA ARG A 361 -17.16 -8.43 4.92
C ARG A 361 -17.84 -7.08 5.08
N SER A 362 -17.59 -6.14 4.15
CA SER A 362 -18.41 -4.93 4.09
C SER A 362 -19.85 -5.29 3.70
N GLU A 363 -20.82 -4.63 4.32
CA GLU A 363 -22.24 -4.68 3.93
C GLU A 363 -22.49 -3.86 2.64
N VAL A 364 -21.61 -2.91 2.34
CA VAL A 364 -21.66 -2.08 1.14
C VAL A 364 -20.78 -2.69 0.07
N TYR A 365 -21.29 -2.78 -1.15
CA TYR A 365 -20.49 -3.26 -2.27
C TYR A 365 -19.32 -2.29 -2.54
N ARG A 366 -18.10 -2.81 -2.45
CA ARG A 366 -16.85 -2.08 -2.77
C ARG A 366 -15.87 -2.86 -3.65
N ALA A 367 -16.03 -4.18 -3.68
CA ALA A 367 -15.19 -5.11 -4.42
C ALA A 367 -15.94 -6.46 -4.59
N PRO A 368 -15.66 -7.22 -5.66
CA PRO A 368 -16.27 -8.53 -5.89
C PRO A 368 -15.85 -9.55 -4.82
N SER A 369 -16.62 -10.62 -4.66
CA SER A 369 -16.42 -11.55 -3.55
C SER A 369 -15.09 -12.29 -3.56
N TRP A 370 -14.46 -12.42 -4.74
CA TRP A 370 -13.16 -13.03 -4.98
C TRP A 370 -11.96 -12.10 -4.72
N SER A 371 -12.21 -10.80 -4.57
CA SER A 371 -11.17 -9.82 -4.23
C SER A 371 -10.90 -9.82 -2.72
N TRP A 372 -9.63 -9.73 -2.33
CA TRP A 372 -9.26 -9.52 -0.93
C TRP A 372 -9.82 -8.20 -0.37
N ALA A 373 -10.11 -7.22 -1.23
CA ALA A 373 -10.61 -5.91 -0.81
C ALA A 373 -12.03 -5.97 -0.22
N VAL A 374 -12.77 -7.07 -0.39
CA VAL A 374 -14.10 -7.25 0.21
C VAL A 374 -14.05 -7.35 1.75
N LEU A 375 -12.89 -7.66 2.33
CA LEU A 375 -12.71 -7.93 3.76
C LEU A 375 -12.12 -6.75 4.55
N ASP A 376 -12.55 -6.61 5.81
CA ASP A 376 -11.97 -5.69 6.80
C ASP A 376 -11.09 -6.38 7.84
N CYS A 377 -10.47 -7.48 7.42
CA CYS A 377 -9.50 -8.24 8.19
C CYS A 377 -8.22 -8.49 7.39
N ARG A 378 -7.19 -8.98 8.08
CA ARG A 378 -5.95 -9.43 7.44
C ARG A 378 -6.26 -10.60 6.52
N VAL A 379 -5.76 -10.55 5.29
CA VAL A 379 -5.68 -11.73 4.42
C VAL A 379 -4.25 -12.24 4.41
N ARG A 380 -4.08 -13.55 4.41
CA ARG A 380 -2.78 -14.21 4.30
C ARG A 380 -2.70 -14.93 2.98
N TYR A 381 -1.48 -14.99 2.44
CA TYR A 381 -1.15 -15.89 1.36
C TYR A 381 -0.07 -16.82 1.88
N ASP A 382 -0.37 -18.11 1.87
CA ASP A 382 0.39 -19.09 2.63
C ASP A 382 0.52 -20.36 1.79
N ILE A 383 0.91 -20.25 0.52
CA ILE A 383 1.25 -21.42 -0.28
C ILE A 383 2.76 -21.61 -0.18
N LEU A 384 3.20 -22.74 0.36
CA LEU A 384 4.62 -23.01 0.68
C LEU A 384 5.44 -23.47 -0.54
N ASP A 385 4.88 -23.40 -1.75
CA ASP A 385 5.51 -23.92 -2.97
C ASP A 385 5.02 -23.16 -4.20
N ASP A 386 5.95 -22.61 -4.97
CA ASP A 386 5.66 -21.85 -6.20
C ASP A 386 5.47 -22.75 -7.43
N GLU A 387 5.82 -24.05 -7.31
CA GLU A 387 5.71 -25.02 -8.40
C GLU A 387 4.45 -25.90 -8.26
N GLY A 388 3.55 -25.80 -9.22
CA GLY A 388 2.30 -26.57 -9.23
C GLY A 388 1.58 -26.55 -10.57
N THR A 389 0.56 -27.41 -10.67
CA THR A 389 -0.37 -27.45 -11.79
C THR A 389 -1.60 -26.62 -11.45
N VAL A 390 -1.83 -25.55 -12.22
CA VAL A 390 -3.10 -24.81 -12.16
C VAL A 390 -4.21 -25.69 -12.72
N LEU A 391 -5.26 -25.89 -11.94
CA LEU A 391 -6.41 -26.72 -12.27
C LEU A 391 -7.59 -25.91 -12.81
N ALA A 392 -7.60 -24.59 -12.59
CA ALA A 392 -8.67 -23.71 -13.02
C ALA A 392 -8.18 -22.66 -14.04
N ASP A 393 -8.87 -22.61 -15.18
CA ASP A 393 -8.61 -21.70 -16.28
C ASP A 393 -9.52 -20.48 -16.22
N VAL A 394 -8.93 -19.28 -16.21
CA VAL A 394 -9.69 -18.03 -16.26
C VAL A 394 -10.18 -17.79 -17.68
N VAL A 395 -11.51 -17.82 -17.85
CA VAL A 395 -12.17 -17.62 -19.14
C VAL A 395 -12.36 -16.14 -19.42
N ASP A 396 -12.98 -15.43 -18.48
CA ASP A 396 -13.27 -14.00 -18.61
C ASP A 396 -13.20 -13.29 -17.25
N VAL A 397 -12.80 -12.02 -17.27
CA VAL A 397 -12.87 -11.15 -16.10
C VAL A 397 -13.40 -9.80 -16.56
N THR A 398 -14.57 -9.42 -16.05
CA THR A 398 -15.18 -8.14 -16.34
C THR A 398 -15.19 -7.30 -15.07
N VAL A 399 -14.63 -6.09 -15.14
CA VAL A 399 -14.63 -5.12 -14.03
C VAL A 399 -15.17 -3.79 -14.54
N GLU A 400 -16.23 -3.29 -13.90
CA GLU A 400 -16.78 -1.97 -14.17
C GLU A 400 -16.26 -0.98 -13.14
N PHE A 401 -15.47 0.00 -13.58
CA PHE A 401 -14.90 1.02 -12.69
C PHE A 401 -15.85 2.22 -12.52
N VAL A 402 -15.76 2.90 -11.38
CA VAL A 402 -16.46 4.18 -11.18
C VAL A 402 -15.96 5.20 -12.19
N ASP A 403 -14.64 5.35 -12.29
CA ASP A 403 -13.94 6.09 -13.34
C ASP A 403 -13.36 5.09 -14.37
N PRO A 404 -13.86 5.08 -15.62
CA PRO A 404 -13.37 4.19 -16.68
C PRO A 404 -11.88 4.34 -17.01
N ASN A 405 -11.24 5.45 -16.64
CA ASN A 405 -9.81 5.67 -16.89
C ASN A 405 -8.92 5.20 -15.74
N ASN A 406 -9.51 4.87 -14.58
CA ASN A 406 -8.78 4.48 -13.39
C ASN A 406 -9.00 3.00 -13.03
N GLN A 407 -8.27 2.11 -13.72
CA GLN A 407 -8.33 0.66 -13.48
C GLN A 407 -7.87 0.20 -12.09
N PHE A 408 -7.31 1.10 -11.28
CA PHE A 408 -6.87 0.82 -9.90
C PHE A 408 -7.82 1.41 -8.85
N GLY A 409 -8.86 2.11 -9.30
CA GLY A 409 -9.77 2.86 -8.45
C GLY A 409 -10.95 2.05 -7.96
N GLN A 410 -12.04 2.77 -7.68
CA GLN A 410 -13.30 2.21 -7.21
C GLN A 410 -13.97 1.33 -8.28
N VAL A 411 -14.63 0.27 -7.82
CA VAL A 411 -15.32 -0.71 -8.65
C VAL A 411 -16.82 -0.62 -8.41
N LYS A 412 -17.61 -0.50 -9.47
CA LYS A 412 -19.08 -0.53 -9.45
C LYS A 412 -19.63 -1.95 -9.43
N SER A 413 -19.03 -2.82 -10.23
CA SER A 413 -19.41 -4.22 -10.37
C SER A 413 -18.23 -5.01 -10.94
N ALA A 414 -18.17 -6.31 -10.68
CA ALA A 414 -17.17 -7.18 -11.28
C ALA A 414 -17.65 -8.63 -11.31
N SER A 415 -17.17 -9.39 -12.28
CA SER A 415 -17.45 -10.82 -12.41
C SER A 415 -16.21 -11.55 -12.95
N LEU A 416 -16.03 -12.77 -12.49
CA LEU A 416 -14.93 -13.65 -12.86
C LEU A 416 -15.53 -14.97 -13.35
N THR A 417 -15.34 -15.28 -14.63
CA THR A 417 -15.73 -16.56 -15.21
C THR A 417 -14.50 -17.45 -15.35
N LEU A 418 -14.56 -18.65 -14.77
CA LEU A 418 -13.47 -19.62 -14.79
C LEU A 418 -14.02 -21.03 -15.02
N THR A 419 -13.18 -21.89 -15.60
CA THR A 419 -13.47 -23.32 -15.76
C THR A 419 -12.53 -24.11 -14.88
N GLY A 420 -13.06 -25.04 -14.07
CA GLY A 420 -12.20 -25.89 -13.25
C GLY A 420 -12.95 -27.04 -12.58
N PRO A 421 -12.24 -27.95 -11.89
CA PRO A 421 -12.85 -29.05 -11.17
C PRO A 421 -13.72 -28.52 -10.02
N LEU A 422 -15.02 -28.80 -10.09
CA LEU A 422 -16.03 -28.39 -9.11
C LEU A 422 -16.74 -29.62 -8.54
N VAL A 423 -17.02 -29.62 -7.24
CA VAL A 423 -17.86 -30.64 -6.58
C VAL A 423 -18.78 -30.00 -5.54
N ALA A 424 -20.00 -30.51 -5.39
CA ALA A 424 -20.91 -30.06 -4.33
C ALA A 424 -20.42 -30.56 -2.96
N SER A 425 -20.57 -29.74 -1.92
CA SER A 425 -20.07 -30.06 -0.58
C SER A 425 -20.82 -31.24 0.08
N ASP A 426 -22.12 -31.39 -0.18
CA ASP A 426 -22.96 -32.51 0.30
C ASP A 426 -22.70 -33.83 -0.47
N GLU A 427 -22.00 -33.72 -1.60
CA GLU A 427 -21.48 -34.87 -2.32
C GLU A 427 -20.18 -35.42 -1.69
N LEU A 428 -19.38 -34.60 -1.00
CA LEU A 428 -18.23 -35.11 -0.24
C LEU A 428 -18.73 -35.90 0.97
N ILE A 429 -18.55 -37.22 0.97
CA ILE A 429 -18.96 -38.03 2.13
C ILE A 429 -17.92 -37.82 3.23
N LEU A 430 -18.31 -37.15 4.31
CA LEU A 430 -17.47 -36.81 5.45
C LEU A 430 -17.61 -37.88 6.56
N LYS A 431 -16.50 -38.24 7.20
CA LYS A 431 -16.43 -39.11 8.38
C LYS A 431 -15.91 -38.32 9.56
N ASP A 432 -16.40 -38.62 10.76
CA ASP A 432 -15.83 -38.07 11.99
C ASP A 432 -14.37 -38.55 12.15
N ALA A 433 -13.45 -37.59 12.19
CA ALA A 433 -12.12 -37.81 12.76
C ALA A 433 -12.33 -37.91 14.27
N ASN A 434 -12.36 -39.13 14.80
CA ASN A 434 -12.32 -39.32 16.25
C ASN A 434 -10.97 -38.83 16.78
N ASP A 435 -11.05 -38.06 17.86
CA ASP A 435 -9.94 -37.59 18.67
C ASP A 435 -8.91 -38.68 18.92
N GLU A 436 -7.69 -38.46 18.43
CA GLU A 436 -6.43 -38.89 19.05
C GLU A 436 -5.33 -38.10 18.34
N GLU A 437 -4.74 -37.14 19.05
CA GLU A 437 -3.41 -36.54 18.86
C GLU A 437 -2.67 -36.95 17.57
N PHE A 438 -3.14 -36.48 16.41
CA PHE A 438 -2.52 -36.82 15.13
C PHE A 438 -2.15 -35.56 14.37
N VAL A 439 -0.86 -35.44 14.10
CA VAL A 439 -0.27 -34.44 13.21
C VAL A 439 -0.85 -34.71 11.82
N ALA A 440 -1.83 -33.91 11.41
CA ALA A 440 -2.32 -33.93 10.05
C ALA A 440 -1.13 -33.79 9.09
N GLU A 441 -1.20 -34.46 7.94
CA GLU A 441 -0.38 -34.10 6.78
C GLU A 441 -0.72 -32.66 6.29
N GLY A 442 -1.76 -32.02 6.85
CA GLY A 442 -2.07 -30.58 6.82
C GLY A 442 -1.36 -29.82 7.96
N ARG A 443 -0.90 -28.60 7.71
CA ARG A 443 0.03 -27.86 8.57
C ARG A 443 -0.38 -27.79 10.05
N ARG A 444 0.57 -28.02 10.96
CA ARG A 444 0.40 -27.74 12.41
C ARG A 444 -0.03 -26.28 12.65
N GLY A 445 -1.05 -26.08 13.50
CA GLY A 445 -1.11 -24.93 14.40
C GLY A 445 -1.86 -23.68 13.93
N ARG A 446 -2.69 -23.73 12.88
CA ARG A 446 -3.53 -22.58 12.50
C ARG A 446 -4.86 -22.59 13.25
N LYS A 447 -5.07 -21.56 14.08
CA LYS A 447 -6.38 -21.30 14.71
C LYS A 447 -7.42 -20.99 13.62
N GLY A 448 -8.64 -21.53 13.72
CA GLY A 448 -9.74 -21.24 12.80
C GLY A 448 -9.93 -22.21 11.62
N TYR A 449 -9.07 -23.22 11.48
CA TYR A 449 -9.22 -24.29 10.50
C TYR A 449 -10.09 -25.45 11.02
N GLN A 450 -10.80 -26.12 10.11
CA GLN A 450 -11.51 -27.36 10.41
C GLN A 450 -10.92 -28.52 9.62
N ASP A 451 -10.31 -29.47 10.32
CA ASP A 451 -9.88 -30.72 9.70
C ASP A 451 -11.07 -31.68 9.57
N ILE A 452 -11.43 -32.02 8.34
CA ILE A 452 -12.49 -32.96 8.01
C ILE A 452 -11.89 -34.16 7.28
N LYS A 453 -12.30 -35.38 7.66
CA LYS A 453 -11.89 -36.61 6.99
C LYS A 453 -12.96 -37.05 5.99
N THR A 454 -12.57 -37.38 4.77
CA THR A 454 -13.49 -37.97 3.78
C THR A 454 -13.58 -39.49 3.96
N VAL A 455 -14.56 -40.12 3.29
CA VAL A 455 -14.67 -41.59 3.21
C VAL A 455 -13.41 -42.26 2.64
N LEU A 456 -12.68 -41.57 1.76
CA LEU A 456 -11.41 -42.03 1.18
C LEU A 456 -10.22 -41.89 2.13
N GLY A 457 -10.45 -41.40 3.35
CA GLY A 457 -9.41 -41.21 4.35
C GLY A 457 -8.58 -39.94 4.18
N HIS A 458 -8.92 -39.08 3.20
CA HIS A 458 -8.28 -37.79 3.02
C HIS A 458 -8.71 -36.80 4.10
N THR A 459 -7.75 -36.10 4.67
CA THR A 459 -8.02 -34.92 5.48
C THR A 459 -7.97 -33.68 4.58
N PHE A 460 -8.94 -32.79 4.75
CA PHE A 460 -8.94 -31.47 4.14
C PHE A 460 -9.40 -30.44 5.15
N GLY A 461 -8.88 -29.22 4.98
CA GLY A 461 -9.09 -28.08 5.85
C GLY A 461 -9.89 -26.99 5.16
N ILE A 462 -10.76 -26.29 5.90
CA ILE A 462 -11.52 -25.14 5.40
C ILE A 462 -11.31 -23.93 6.31
N SER A 463 -11.19 -22.76 5.68
CA SER A 463 -11.36 -21.43 6.27
C SER A 463 -12.59 -20.75 5.66
N SER A 464 -13.54 -20.33 6.49
CA SER A 464 -14.72 -19.58 6.03
C SER A 464 -14.46 -18.07 6.07
N ASP A 465 -14.84 -17.38 5.00
CA ASP A 465 -14.79 -15.91 4.92
C ASP A 465 -16.11 -15.25 5.37
N THR A 466 -17.16 -16.05 5.62
CA THR A 466 -18.47 -15.60 6.12
C THR A 466 -18.49 -15.67 7.64
N VAL A 467 -18.22 -14.53 8.27
CA VAL A 467 -18.04 -14.43 9.72
C VAL A 467 -19.36 -14.12 10.39
N GLU A 468 -20.12 -15.16 10.73
CA GLU A 468 -20.88 -15.28 11.98
C GLU A 468 -20.90 -16.79 12.32
N PHE A 469 -20.99 -17.15 13.60
CA PHE A 469 -21.36 -18.49 14.11
C PHE A 469 -20.32 -19.60 14.26
N TRP A 470 -19.29 -19.46 15.11
CA TRP A 470 -18.46 -20.66 15.34
C TRP A 470 -17.95 -20.79 16.77
N GLU A 471 -18.83 -21.16 17.72
CA GLU A 471 -18.41 -22.01 18.85
C GLU A 471 -17.83 -23.33 18.26
N ASP A 472 -16.78 -23.89 18.87
CA ASP A 472 -15.94 -24.95 18.29
C ASP A 472 -16.69 -26.27 17.93
N GLY A 473 -17.97 -26.43 18.30
CA GLY A 473 -18.76 -27.66 18.13
C GLY A 473 -19.72 -27.74 16.93
N GLU A 474 -20.18 -26.62 16.34
CA GLU A 474 -21.28 -26.64 15.34
C GLU A 474 -20.79 -26.73 13.88
N ARG A 475 -19.48 -26.92 13.72
CA ARG A 475 -18.77 -26.49 12.52
C ARG A 475 -18.96 -27.40 11.28
N LYS A 476 -18.79 -28.71 11.47
CA LYS A 476 -18.93 -29.72 10.40
C LYS A 476 -20.37 -29.84 9.91
N ALA A 477 -21.32 -29.73 10.84
CA ALA A 477 -22.74 -29.82 10.54
C ALA A 477 -23.19 -28.68 9.62
N TRP A 478 -22.65 -27.47 9.83
CA TRP A 478 -22.97 -26.32 8.99
C TRP A 478 -22.62 -26.58 7.52
N LEU A 479 -21.38 -26.96 7.19
CA LEU A 479 -20.97 -27.12 5.79
C LEU A 479 -21.80 -28.20 5.07
N ILE A 480 -21.97 -29.36 5.70
CA ILE A 480 -22.76 -30.47 5.14
C ILE A 480 -24.25 -30.09 5.02
N SER A 481 -24.75 -29.23 5.89
CA SER A 481 -26.13 -28.75 5.82
C SER A 481 -26.37 -27.73 4.68
N GLN A 482 -25.31 -27.13 4.13
CA GLN A 482 -25.45 -26.16 3.05
C GLN A 482 -25.61 -26.86 1.69
N LYS A 483 -26.82 -26.83 1.13
CA LYS A 483 -27.13 -27.46 -0.17
C LYS A 483 -26.60 -26.71 -1.39
N ASN A 484 -26.12 -25.49 -1.22
CA ASN A 484 -25.66 -24.63 -2.31
C ASN A 484 -24.16 -24.32 -2.24
N MET A 485 -23.38 -25.11 -1.50
CA MET A 485 -21.95 -24.90 -1.32
C MET A 485 -21.15 -25.89 -2.16
N TYR A 486 -20.10 -25.38 -2.81
CA TYR A 486 -19.25 -26.13 -3.74
C TYR A 486 -17.78 -25.88 -3.47
N LEU A 487 -16.95 -26.90 -3.71
CA LEU A 487 -15.50 -26.81 -3.66
C LEU A 487 -14.97 -26.75 -5.10
N LEU A 488 -14.34 -25.64 -5.44
CA LEU A 488 -13.65 -25.42 -6.70
C LEU A 488 -12.14 -25.62 -6.47
N ALA A 489 -11.52 -26.55 -7.18
CA ALA A 489 -10.07 -26.76 -7.12
C ALA A 489 -9.35 -25.80 -8.08
N ILE A 490 -8.23 -25.23 -7.63
CA ILE A 490 -7.51 -24.17 -8.36
C ILE A 490 -6.05 -24.53 -8.62
N LEU A 491 -5.35 -25.10 -7.64
CA LEU A 491 -3.90 -25.37 -7.74
C LEU A 491 -3.56 -26.69 -7.05
N GLU A 492 -2.74 -27.51 -7.69
CA GLU A 492 -2.09 -28.67 -7.07
C GLU A 492 -0.57 -28.46 -7.06
N THR A 493 0.05 -28.47 -5.88
CA THR A 493 1.50 -28.23 -5.70
C THR A 493 2.33 -29.50 -5.92
N SER A 494 3.64 -29.35 -6.16
CA SER A 494 4.50 -30.44 -6.62
C SER A 494 5.41 -31.03 -5.53
N ASN A 495 6.06 -30.20 -4.71
CA ASN A 495 7.07 -30.64 -3.74
C ASN A 495 6.44 -31.21 -2.45
N GLU A 496 5.44 -30.51 -1.92
CA GLU A 496 4.56 -31.00 -0.85
C GLU A 496 3.14 -31.07 -1.41
N PRO A 497 2.80 -32.14 -2.16
CA PRO A 497 1.64 -32.12 -3.02
C PRO A 497 0.35 -31.93 -2.22
N ARG A 498 -0.29 -30.80 -2.45
CA ARG A 498 -1.54 -30.37 -1.83
C ARG A 498 -2.41 -29.75 -2.91
N THR A 499 -3.72 -29.96 -2.78
CA THR A 499 -4.71 -29.26 -3.59
C THR A 499 -5.27 -28.08 -2.81
N TYR A 500 -5.30 -26.92 -3.44
CA TYR A 500 -5.86 -25.67 -2.91
C TYR A 500 -7.04 -25.23 -3.76
N GLY A 501 -8.03 -24.61 -3.12
CA GLY A 501 -9.22 -24.17 -3.83
C GLY A 501 -10.10 -23.17 -3.10
N LEU A 502 -11.17 -22.78 -3.77
CA LEU A 502 -12.18 -21.89 -3.25
C LEU A 502 -13.39 -22.67 -2.76
N LEU A 503 -13.94 -22.22 -1.65
CA LEU A 503 -15.28 -22.56 -1.22
C LEU A 503 -16.24 -21.50 -1.80
N VAL A 504 -17.18 -21.92 -2.64
CA VAL A 504 -18.12 -21.01 -3.34
C VAL A 504 -19.56 -21.39 -3.06
N GLN A 505 -20.40 -20.37 -2.85
CA GLN A 505 -21.84 -20.50 -2.67
C GLN A 505 -22.56 -20.18 -3.97
N LYS A 506 -23.48 -21.04 -4.41
CA LYS A 506 -24.33 -20.80 -5.57
C LYS A 506 -25.52 -19.93 -5.19
N ASN A 507 -25.72 -18.86 -5.96
CA ASN A 507 -26.81 -17.89 -5.84
C ASN A 507 -28.05 -18.35 -6.64
N ASP A 508 -29.20 -17.75 -6.35
CA ASP A 508 -30.48 -18.07 -7.01
C ASP A 508 -30.47 -17.79 -8.52
N ASP A 509 -29.67 -16.81 -8.96
CA ASP A 509 -29.49 -16.45 -10.37
C ASP A 509 -28.49 -17.36 -11.12
N GLY A 510 -27.90 -18.34 -10.42
CA GLY A 510 -26.92 -19.28 -10.97
C GLY A 510 -25.48 -18.80 -10.92
N THR A 511 -25.21 -17.54 -10.50
CA THR A 511 -23.86 -17.07 -10.21
C THR A 511 -23.34 -17.66 -8.89
N PHE A 512 -22.07 -17.43 -8.60
CA PHE A 512 -21.43 -17.88 -7.39
C PHE A 512 -20.85 -16.71 -6.60
N THR A 513 -20.78 -16.86 -5.29
CA THR A 513 -20.11 -15.93 -4.38
C THR A 513 -19.04 -16.71 -3.61
N ARG A 514 -17.83 -16.18 -3.54
CA ARG A 514 -16.78 -16.77 -2.73
C ARG A 514 -17.17 -16.72 -1.25
N ALA A 515 -17.14 -17.89 -0.60
CA ALA A 515 -17.50 -18.06 0.80
C ALA A 515 -16.31 -18.49 1.68
N GLY A 516 -15.19 -18.90 1.07
CA GLY A 516 -14.00 -19.30 1.81
C GLY A 516 -12.90 -19.90 0.95
N TYR A 517 -11.97 -20.54 1.66
CA TYR A 517 -10.79 -21.21 1.13
C TYR A 517 -10.71 -22.63 1.69
N TRP A 518 -10.15 -23.56 0.91
CA TRP A 518 -9.89 -24.92 1.38
C TRP A 518 -8.55 -25.44 0.87
N GLU A 519 -7.96 -26.36 1.65
CA GLU A 519 -6.79 -27.14 1.26
C GLU A 519 -7.01 -28.62 1.53
N ALA A 520 -6.41 -29.49 0.73
CA ALA A 520 -6.43 -30.93 0.93
C ALA A 520 -5.09 -31.56 0.61
N GLY A 521 -4.86 -32.76 1.15
CA GLY A 521 -3.67 -33.56 0.84
C GLY A 521 -3.59 -34.00 -0.64
N PRO A 522 -2.50 -34.69 -1.01
CA PRO A 522 -2.15 -34.97 -2.41
C PRO A 522 -3.16 -35.83 -3.17
N GLY A 523 -3.41 -35.45 -4.43
CA GLY A 523 -4.28 -36.19 -5.34
C GLY A 523 -5.75 -36.16 -4.94
N PHE A 524 -6.17 -35.18 -4.15
CA PHE A 524 -7.55 -35.06 -3.66
C PHE A 524 -8.56 -35.04 -4.81
N VAL A 525 -8.34 -34.21 -5.81
CA VAL A 525 -9.23 -34.10 -6.98
C VAL A 525 -9.27 -35.40 -7.77
N ALA A 526 -8.10 -35.94 -8.13
CA ALA A 526 -7.99 -37.15 -8.94
C ALA A 526 -8.65 -38.36 -8.27
N LYS A 527 -8.45 -38.56 -6.97
CA LYS A 527 -9.04 -39.69 -6.22
C LYS A 527 -10.55 -39.59 -6.07
N HIS A 528 -11.08 -38.37 -6.07
CA HIS A 528 -12.51 -38.13 -6.08
C HIS A 528 -13.11 -38.13 -7.50
N ALA A 529 -12.31 -38.13 -8.57
CA ALA A 529 -12.80 -38.10 -9.96
C ALA A 529 -13.48 -39.40 -10.43
N ASP A 530 -13.02 -40.56 -9.94
CA ASP A 530 -13.50 -41.90 -10.37
C ASP A 530 -14.66 -42.46 -9.52
N LEU A 531 -15.21 -41.65 -8.61
CA LEU A 531 -16.32 -42.03 -7.74
C LEU A 531 -17.65 -41.55 -8.30
N THR A 532 -18.76 -42.05 -7.76
CA THR A 532 -20.14 -41.60 -8.08
C THR A 532 -20.41 -40.13 -7.73
N ARG A 533 -19.46 -39.44 -7.09
CA ARG A 533 -19.56 -38.07 -6.55
C ARG A 533 -18.25 -37.34 -6.83
N ARG A 534 -18.14 -36.84 -8.06
CA ARG A 534 -16.86 -36.50 -8.67
C ARG A 534 -16.69 -35.01 -8.87
N PHE A 535 -15.43 -34.58 -8.81
CA PHE A 535 -15.05 -33.32 -9.41
C PHE A 535 -15.34 -33.38 -10.91
N ILE A 536 -16.16 -32.46 -11.40
CA ILE A 536 -16.45 -32.29 -12.82
C ILE A 536 -15.87 -30.93 -13.24
N SER A 537 -15.26 -30.88 -14.42
CA SER A 537 -14.86 -29.61 -14.99
C SER A 537 -16.11 -28.81 -15.37
N GLU A 538 -16.36 -27.71 -14.67
CA GLU A 538 -17.53 -26.85 -14.86
C GLU A 538 -17.06 -25.41 -15.08
N THR A 539 -17.81 -24.65 -15.88
CA THR A 539 -17.61 -23.20 -16.04
C THR A 539 -18.57 -22.47 -15.12
N ILE A 540 -18.04 -21.64 -14.22
CA ILE A 540 -18.82 -20.85 -13.27
C ILE A 540 -18.45 -19.38 -13.33
N THR A 541 -19.39 -18.52 -12.96
CA THR A 541 -19.16 -17.07 -12.81
C THR A 541 -19.28 -16.67 -11.35
N ILE A 542 -18.20 -16.13 -10.79
CA ILE A 542 -18.12 -15.61 -9.42
C ILE A 542 -18.28 -14.08 -9.46
N VAL A 543 -19.19 -13.55 -8.64
CA VAL A 543 -19.48 -12.11 -8.50
C VAL A 543 -19.01 -11.55 -7.15
#